data_AF-A0A7V9MGG3-F1
#
_entry.id   AF-A0A7V9MGG3-F1
#
_cell.length_a   1.000
_cell.length_b   1.000
_cell.length_c   1.000
_cell.angle_alpha   90.00
_cell.angle_beta   90.00
_cell.angle_gamma   90.00
#
_symmetry.space_group_name_H-M   'P 1'
#
loop_
_entity.id
_entity.type
_entity.pdbx_description
1 polymer ?
#
loop_
_entity_poly.entity_id
_entity_poly.type
_entity_poly.pdbx_seq_one_letter_code
_entity_poly.pdbx_strand_id
1 'polypeptide(L)'
;RQYYESPYRPGEKIRLEEYYRWMFENSVPGLPEKAAAEGLDPLGYMRRYGAVEISRDEYSQHETEVEDPGETDVLGHEATLTTRSFDPGHLPLTGRPDTVATVVEGTPRQGFNTRSRKLELYSETLAEWGWPEFAVPSYARSHVHPSLIDHERGEYVLLPTYRLPTLIHSRSGNAKYLNELSHTHPLLVCPEDAERIGLETGGLARVETEIGWFVIKALVTEGIRPGIVAASHHMGRWRLKEDKGNERWSSALVDMAEVGDTVSFRQLHGVEPWQSEDPSSERVWWSDAGVHQNITFPVHPDPVSGMHCWHQKVRVGPAREGDRYADIHVDHARARDAYRRWLTLTRPADGELRRPIWLFRPVKPVLSAYDLPADDATMAARAARERGEGGWGVSGLDMASVVDWSPEEVWGPGPQAPPPR
;
A
#
# COMPACT_ATOMS: atom_id res chain seq x y z
N ARG A 1 11.62 -18.89 23.31
CA ARG A 1 13.10 -18.82 23.47
C ARG A 1 13.79 -19.50 22.29
N GLN A 2 13.47 -20.76 21.95
CA GLN A 2 14.07 -21.49 20.82
C GLN A 2 14.11 -20.71 19.49
N TYR A 3 13.05 -19.97 19.12
CA TYR A 3 12.97 -19.24 17.85
C TYR A 3 13.72 -17.89 17.83
N TYR A 4 14.29 -17.47 18.97
CA TYR A 4 14.95 -16.17 19.11
C TYR A 4 16.35 -16.28 19.72
N GLU A 5 16.85 -17.50 19.87
CA GLU A 5 18.18 -17.78 20.42
C GLU A 5 19.25 -17.53 19.36
N SER A 6 20.39 -16.96 19.76
CA SER A 6 21.50 -16.75 18.83
C SER A 6 22.11 -18.09 18.42
N PRO A 7 22.32 -18.33 17.10
CA PRO A 7 23.06 -19.50 16.64
C PRO A 7 24.56 -19.42 16.97
N TYR A 8 25.07 -18.26 17.42
CA TYR A 8 26.48 -18.04 17.76
C TYR A 8 26.71 -17.81 19.27
N ARG A 9 25.66 -17.50 20.04
CA ARG A 9 25.71 -17.28 21.49
C ARG A 9 24.57 -18.03 22.19
N PRO A 10 24.79 -19.30 22.56
CA PRO A 10 23.78 -20.11 23.24
C PRO A 10 23.24 -19.44 24.51
N GLY A 11 21.95 -19.54 24.75
CA GLY A 11 21.23 -18.93 25.86
C GLY A 11 20.94 -17.42 25.70
N GLU A 12 21.53 -16.77 24.70
CA GLU A 12 21.31 -15.35 24.43
C GLU A 12 20.32 -15.12 23.29
N LYS A 13 19.68 -13.94 23.30
CA LYS A 13 18.81 -13.52 22.20
C LYS A 13 19.66 -13.17 20.96
N ILE A 14 19.21 -13.61 19.78
CA ILE A 14 19.82 -13.27 18.50
C ILE A 14 19.82 -11.76 18.26
N ARG A 15 20.94 -11.23 17.76
CA ARG A 15 21.11 -9.84 17.33
C ARG A 15 20.85 -9.72 15.83
N LEU A 16 20.52 -8.53 15.37
CA LEU A 16 20.26 -8.28 13.94
C LEU A 16 21.46 -8.65 13.05
N GLU A 17 22.67 -8.33 13.49
CA GLU A 17 23.91 -8.71 12.79
C GLU A 17 24.03 -10.23 12.62
N GLU A 18 23.70 -11.00 13.65
CA GLU A 18 23.78 -12.46 13.62
C GLU A 18 22.72 -13.09 12.73
N TYR A 19 21.52 -12.50 12.72
CA TYR A 19 20.47 -12.92 11.81
C TYR A 19 20.93 -12.77 10.34
N TYR A 20 21.50 -11.62 10.00
CA TYR A 20 22.06 -11.40 8.65
C TYR A 20 23.26 -12.31 8.37
N ARG A 21 24.18 -12.43 9.31
CA ARG A 21 25.34 -13.31 9.21
C ARG A 21 24.91 -14.74 8.88
N TRP A 22 23.98 -15.29 9.67
CA TRP A 22 23.51 -16.66 9.50
C TRP A 22 22.83 -16.85 8.15
N MET A 23 21.97 -15.91 7.75
CA MET A 23 21.32 -15.94 6.44
C MET A 23 22.33 -15.91 5.29
N PHE A 24 23.37 -15.08 5.37
CA PHE A 24 24.42 -15.01 4.35
C PHE A 24 25.31 -16.26 4.31
N GLU A 25 25.53 -16.90 5.46
CA GLU A 25 26.28 -18.16 5.55
C GLU A 25 25.48 -19.38 5.05
N ASN A 26 24.14 -19.38 5.18
CA ASN A 26 23.34 -20.60 5.02
C ASN A 26 22.21 -20.53 3.97
N SER A 27 21.82 -19.35 3.52
CA SER A 27 20.62 -19.17 2.69
C SER A 27 20.89 -18.52 1.33
N VAL A 28 22.10 -18.03 1.07
CA VAL A 28 22.46 -17.39 -0.21
C VAL A 28 23.40 -18.30 -1.00
N PRO A 29 22.92 -18.94 -2.09
CA PRO A 29 23.73 -19.85 -2.88
C PRO A 29 25.01 -19.18 -3.43
N GLY A 30 26.16 -19.84 -3.26
CA GLY A 30 27.45 -19.40 -3.79
C GLY A 30 28.10 -18.22 -3.05
N LEU A 31 27.44 -17.59 -2.08
CA LEU A 31 28.00 -16.47 -1.33
C LEU A 31 29.19 -16.87 -0.45
N PRO A 32 29.15 -17.98 0.33
CA PRO A 32 30.31 -18.41 1.12
C PRO A 32 31.58 -18.60 0.30
N GLU A 33 31.47 -19.20 -0.88
CA GLU A 33 32.58 -19.46 -1.78
C GLU A 33 33.14 -18.15 -2.38
N LYS A 34 32.24 -17.24 -2.81
CA LYS A 34 32.61 -15.92 -3.34
C LYS A 34 33.29 -15.04 -2.29
N ALA A 35 32.80 -15.07 -1.05
CA ALA A 35 33.41 -14.37 0.06
C ALA A 35 34.82 -14.90 0.35
N ALA A 36 34.96 -16.23 0.44
CA ALA A 36 36.24 -16.88 0.70
C ALA A 36 37.29 -16.61 -0.38
N ALA A 37 36.89 -16.54 -1.66
CA ALA A 37 37.78 -16.21 -2.78
C ALA A 37 38.43 -14.81 -2.66
N GLU A 38 37.82 -13.90 -1.89
CA GLU A 38 38.34 -12.57 -1.59
C GLU A 38 38.91 -12.43 -0.18
N GLY A 39 39.01 -13.53 0.57
CA GLY A 39 39.47 -13.52 1.97
C GLY A 39 38.49 -12.82 2.92
N LEU A 40 37.20 -12.80 2.59
CA LEU A 40 36.12 -12.25 3.41
C LEU A 40 35.24 -13.38 3.97
N ASP A 41 34.56 -13.11 5.09
CA ASP A 41 33.39 -13.90 5.48
C ASP A 41 32.13 -13.39 4.73
N PRO A 42 31.03 -14.17 4.66
CA PRO A 42 29.83 -13.77 3.93
C PRO A 42 29.24 -12.42 4.36
N LEU A 43 29.28 -12.12 5.66
CA LEU A 43 28.81 -10.84 6.18
C LEU A 43 29.72 -9.69 5.73
N GLY A 44 31.03 -9.89 5.73
CA GLY A 44 32.04 -8.94 5.26
C GLY A 44 31.91 -8.68 3.76
N TYR A 45 31.67 -9.71 2.96
CA TYR A 45 31.37 -9.57 1.53
C TYR A 45 30.14 -8.69 1.31
N MET A 46 29.03 -8.99 2.00
CA MET A 46 27.79 -8.21 1.87
C MET A 46 27.92 -6.78 2.42
N ARG A 47 28.74 -6.55 3.46
CA ARG A 47 29.06 -5.21 3.94
C ARG A 47 29.85 -4.40 2.92
N ARG A 48 30.72 -5.05 2.15
CA ARG A 48 31.55 -4.40 1.13
C ARG A 48 30.77 -4.09 -0.15
N TYR A 49 30.01 -5.06 -0.65
CA TYR A 49 29.39 -4.98 -1.97
C TYR A 49 27.88 -4.72 -1.94
N GLY A 50 27.19 -5.10 -0.87
CA GLY A 50 25.74 -4.96 -0.73
C GLY A 50 24.89 -5.90 -1.59
N ALA A 51 25.49 -6.61 -2.54
CA ALA A 51 24.82 -7.55 -3.44
C ALA A 51 25.78 -8.66 -3.88
N VAL A 52 25.22 -9.79 -4.31
CA VAL A 52 25.96 -10.93 -4.89
C VAL A 52 25.17 -11.50 -6.07
N GLU A 53 25.84 -11.73 -7.19
CA GLU A 53 25.26 -12.41 -8.35
C GLU A 53 25.05 -13.89 -7.99
N ILE A 54 23.85 -14.45 -8.15
CA ILE A 54 23.60 -15.88 -7.88
C ILE A 54 23.70 -16.69 -9.18
N SER A 55 23.13 -16.15 -10.25
CA SER A 55 23.16 -16.70 -11.59
C SER A 55 23.21 -15.57 -12.61
N ARG A 56 23.60 -15.90 -13.84
CA ARG A 56 23.81 -14.95 -14.93
C ARG A 56 23.11 -15.46 -16.19
N ASP A 57 22.54 -14.53 -16.94
CA ASP A 57 21.93 -14.78 -18.26
C ASP A 57 20.80 -15.83 -18.26
N GLU A 58 19.99 -15.87 -17.20
CA GLU A 58 18.77 -16.69 -17.13
C GLU A 58 17.63 -16.08 -17.97
N TYR A 59 17.64 -16.36 -19.26
CA TYR A 59 16.56 -16.00 -20.18
C TYR A 59 15.74 -17.22 -20.58
N SER A 60 14.58 -16.98 -21.20
CA SER A 60 13.73 -18.00 -21.83
C SER A 60 13.38 -19.24 -20.98
N GLN A 61 13.34 -19.12 -19.65
CA GLN A 61 13.00 -20.23 -18.76
C GLN A 61 11.63 -20.86 -19.08
N HIS A 62 10.70 -20.08 -19.62
CA HIS A 62 9.39 -20.55 -20.07
C HIS A 62 9.47 -21.50 -21.28
N GLU A 63 10.58 -21.51 -22.03
CA GLU A 63 10.84 -22.43 -23.15
C GLU A 63 11.55 -23.71 -22.69
N THR A 64 11.92 -23.83 -21.42
CA THR A 64 12.55 -25.04 -20.89
C THR A 64 11.61 -26.24 -21.05
N GLU A 65 12.13 -27.32 -21.62
CA GLU A 65 11.39 -28.58 -21.77
C GLU A 65 11.22 -29.26 -20.40
N VAL A 66 10.03 -29.78 -20.15
CA VAL A 66 9.75 -30.60 -18.97
C VAL A 66 9.85 -32.07 -19.40
N GLU A 67 11.02 -32.67 -19.22
CA GLU A 67 11.34 -34.01 -19.71
C GLU A 67 10.48 -35.13 -19.08
N ASP A 68 10.16 -35.00 -17.79
CA ASP A 68 9.29 -35.92 -17.06
C ASP A 68 8.28 -35.13 -16.21
N PRO A 69 7.10 -34.81 -16.76
CA PRO A 69 6.06 -34.12 -16.00
C PRO A 69 5.35 -35.04 -14.99
N GLY A 70 5.69 -36.34 -14.93
CA GLY A 70 5.01 -37.34 -14.11
C GLY A 70 3.60 -37.65 -14.57
N GLU A 71 2.77 -38.17 -13.65
CA GLU A 71 1.35 -38.44 -13.91
C GLU A 71 0.54 -37.14 -14.04
N THR A 72 0.26 -36.77 -15.29
CA THR A 72 -0.48 -35.55 -15.63
C THR A 72 -1.64 -35.83 -16.56
N ASP A 73 -2.67 -34.98 -16.46
CA ASP A 73 -3.78 -34.93 -17.39
C ASP A 73 -3.66 -33.63 -18.23
N VAL A 74 -4.03 -33.71 -19.52
CA VAL A 74 -4.06 -32.53 -20.40
C VAL A 74 -5.41 -31.83 -20.24
N LEU A 75 -5.40 -30.55 -19.86
CA LEU A 75 -6.61 -29.77 -19.59
C LEU A 75 -6.73 -28.54 -20.49
N GLY A 76 -7.98 -28.25 -20.87
CA GLY A 76 -8.39 -27.02 -21.54
C GLY A 76 -7.87 -26.88 -22.98
N HIS A 77 -8.25 -25.76 -23.61
CA HIS A 77 -7.78 -25.39 -24.95
C HIS A 77 -6.27 -25.15 -25.00
N GLU A 78 -5.69 -24.68 -23.89
CA GLU A 78 -4.27 -24.33 -23.78
C GLU A 78 -3.36 -25.55 -23.60
N ALA A 79 -3.91 -26.77 -23.59
CA ALA A 79 -3.21 -28.04 -23.45
C ALA A 79 -2.21 -28.03 -22.28
N THR A 80 -2.69 -27.62 -21.10
CA THR A 80 -1.85 -27.58 -19.89
C THR A 80 -1.72 -28.96 -19.28
N LEU A 81 -0.52 -29.32 -18.84
CA LEU A 81 -0.26 -30.54 -18.09
C LEU A 81 -0.50 -30.25 -16.61
N THR A 82 -1.49 -30.94 -16.03
CA THR A 82 -1.91 -30.76 -14.64
C THR A 82 -1.74 -32.05 -13.87
N THR A 83 -1.05 -32.01 -12.74
CA THR A 83 -0.89 -33.15 -11.84
C THR A 83 -2.19 -33.42 -11.09
N ARG A 84 -2.39 -34.67 -10.67
CA ARG A 84 -3.58 -35.07 -9.90
C ARG A 84 -3.56 -34.60 -8.44
N SER A 85 -2.40 -34.19 -7.96
CA SER A 85 -2.20 -33.67 -6.60
C SER A 85 -1.00 -32.73 -6.56
N PHE A 86 -1.00 -31.80 -5.61
CA PHE A 86 0.12 -30.89 -5.32
C PHE A 86 0.38 -30.84 -3.82
N ASP A 87 1.58 -30.40 -3.42
CA ASP A 87 1.93 -30.20 -2.01
C ASP A 87 1.21 -28.97 -1.44
N PRO A 88 0.27 -29.13 -0.49
CA PRO A 88 -0.44 -28.01 0.10
C PRO A 88 0.44 -27.12 0.98
N GLY A 89 1.61 -27.60 1.42
CA GLY A 89 2.58 -26.86 2.22
C GLY A 89 3.41 -25.86 1.43
N HIS A 90 3.45 -25.99 0.09
CA HIS A 90 4.29 -25.17 -0.77
C HIS A 90 3.52 -24.63 -1.98
N LEU A 91 2.85 -23.49 -1.80
CA LEU A 91 2.13 -22.82 -2.88
C LEU A 91 3.07 -21.90 -3.67
N PRO A 92 3.03 -21.92 -5.02
CA PRO A 92 3.79 -20.99 -5.82
C PRO A 92 3.26 -19.57 -5.62
N LEU A 93 4.09 -18.55 -5.85
CA LEU A 93 3.72 -17.15 -5.65
C LEU A 93 2.56 -16.70 -6.57
N THR A 94 2.57 -17.19 -7.81
CA THR A 94 1.50 -17.04 -8.82
C THR A 94 1.21 -18.41 -9.47
N GLY A 95 0.21 -18.50 -10.34
CA GLY A 95 -0.07 -19.72 -11.10
C GLY A 95 -0.72 -20.82 -10.25
N ARG A 96 -1.29 -21.83 -10.91
CA ARG A 96 -1.89 -22.96 -10.19
C ARG A 96 -0.80 -23.89 -9.67
N PRO A 97 -0.93 -24.42 -8.44
CA PRO A 97 0.06 -25.32 -7.86
C PRO A 97 0.10 -26.71 -8.53
N ASP A 98 -0.97 -27.09 -9.23
CA ASP A 98 -1.14 -28.39 -9.90
C ASP A 98 -0.72 -28.37 -11.38
N THR A 99 -0.68 -27.21 -12.03
CA THR A 99 -0.23 -27.11 -13.41
C THR A 99 1.29 -27.18 -13.43
N VAL A 100 1.93 -27.95 -14.31
CA VAL A 100 3.41 -28.07 -14.36
C VAL A 100 4.01 -27.65 -15.71
N ALA A 101 3.24 -27.71 -16.80
CA ALA A 101 3.70 -27.35 -18.13
C ALA A 101 2.51 -27.02 -19.07
N THR A 102 2.81 -26.56 -20.28
CA THR A 102 1.89 -26.54 -21.43
C THR A 102 2.55 -27.21 -22.62
N VAL A 103 1.76 -27.92 -23.44
CA VAL A 103 2.26 -28.54 -24.66
C VAL A 103 2.30 -27.50 -25.78
N VAL A 104 3.52 -27.19 -26.25
CA VAL A 104 3.75 -26.28 -27.37
C VAL A 104 4.46 -27.08 -28.47
N GLU A 105 3.82 -27.17 -29.65
CA GLU A 105 4.35 -27.92 -30.80
C GLU A 105 4.70 -29.39 -30.47
N GLY A 106 3.96 -30.00 -29.55
CA GLY A 106 4.17 -31.38 -29.11
C GLY A 106 5.18 -31.55 -27.98
N THR A 107 5.88 -30.49 -27.58
CA THR A 107 6.83 -30.51 -26.47
C THR A 107 6.22 -29.92 -25.20
N PRO A 108 6.29 -30.61 -24.05
CA PRO A 108 5.97 -30.01 -22.75
C PRO A 108 6.97 -28.90 -22.40
N ARG A 109 6.49 -27.67 -22.26
CA ARG A 109 7.29 -26.50 -21.90
C ARG A 109 6.85 -25.96 -20.55
N GLN A 110 7.79 -25.52 -19.73
CA GLN A 110 7.53 -24.97 -18.39
C GLN A 110 6.54 -23.80 -18.43
N GLY A 111 6.68 -22.93 -19.43
CA GLY A 111 5.83 -21.77 -19.64
C GLY A 111 5.89 -20.71 -18.53
N PHE A 112 4.99 -19.73 -18.60
CA PHE A 112 4.85 -18.69 -17.59
C PHE A 112 4.13 -19.21 -16.34
N ASN A 113 4.25 -18.51 -15.22
CA ASN A 113 3.55 -18.90 -13.99
C ASN A 113 2.11 -18.37 -13.93
N THR A 114 1.35 -18.68 -14.98
CA THR A 114 -0.08 -18.38 -15.21
C THR A 114 -0.89 -19.69 -15.27
N ARG A 115 -2.23 -19.60 -15.37
CA ARG A 115 -3.08 -20.80 -15.44
C ARG A 115 -2.88 -21.55 -16.77
N SER A 116 -2.73 -20.80 -17.86
CA SER A 116 -2.47 -21.33 -19.21
C SER A 116 -1.01 -21.71 -19.49
N ARG A 117 -0.07 -21.34 -18.60
CA ARG A 117 1.38 -21.35 -18.84
C ARG A 117 1.82 -20.45 -20.02
N LYS A 118 0.95 -19.56 -20.49
CA LYS A 118 1.20 -18.53 -21.52
C LYS A 118 1.02 -17.12 -20.95
N LEU A 119 1.33 -16.09 -21.74
CA LEU A 119 0.96 -14.72 -21.41
C LEU A 119 -0.55 -14.52 -21.62
N GLU A 120 -1.28 -14.27 -20.54
CA GLU A 120 -2.74 -14.14 -20.57
C GLU A 120 -3.16 -12.69 -20.88
N LEU A 121 -3.42 -12.39 -22.15
CA LEU A 121 -4.12 -11.16 -22.55
C LEU A 121 -5.60 -11.19 -22.15
N TYR A 122 -6.18 -12.39 -22.16
CA TYR A 122 -7.50 -12.69 -21.63
C TYR A 122 -7.36 -13.60 -20.40
N SER A 123 -7.95 -13.18 -19.28
CA SER A 123 -7.97 -13.95 -18.04
C SER A 123 -9.27 -14.72 -17.90
N GLU A 124 -9.24 -16.00 -18.25
CA GLU A 124 -10.33 -16.94 -17.95
C GLU A 124 -10.66 -16.94 -16.45
N THR A 125 -9.63 -16.79 -15.60
CA THR A 125 -9.80 -16.70 -14.15
C THR A 125 -10.75 -15.59 -13.75
N LEU A 126 -10.56 -14.37 -14.27
CA LEU A 126 -11.43 -13.24 -13.91
C LEU A 126 -12.81 -13.40 -14.54
N ALA A 127 -12.91 -13.88 -15.78
CA ALA A 127 -14.20 -14.12 -16.43
C ALA A 127 -15.06 -15.14 -15.68
N GLU A 128 -14.48 -16.29 -15.31
CA GLU A 128 -15.16 -17.37 -14.59
C GLU A 128 -15.45 -17.00 -13.13
N TRP A 129 -14.60 -16.20 -12.49
CA TRP A 129 -14.79 -15.74 -11.10
C TRP A 129 -15.79 -14.56 -10.98
N GLY A 130 -16.49 -14.24 -12.06
CA GLY A 130 -17.56 -13.24 -12.07
C GLY A 130 -17.09 -11.82 -12.29
N TRP A 131 -15.93 -11.60 -12.92
CA TRP A 131 -15.38 -10.29 -13.31
C TRP A 131 -15.02 -10.22 -14.81
N PRO A 132 -15.95 -10.53 -15.73
CA PRO A 132 -15.67 -10.60 -17.17
C PRO A 132 -15.23 -9.26 -17.76
N GLU A 133 -15.66 -8.13 -17.19
CA GLU A 133 -15.23 -6.81 -17.66
C GLU A 133 -13.74 -6.53 -17.42
N PHE A 134 -13.11 -7.26 -16.50
CA PHE A 134 -11.68 -7.18 -16.20
C PHE A 134 -10.89 -8.37 -16.76
N ALA A 135 -11.54 -9.24 -17.55
CA ALA A 135 -10.85 -10.35 -18.20
C ALA A 135 -9.80 -9.86 -19.21
N VAL A 136 -9.91 -8.63 -19.71
CA VAL A 136 -8.90 -7.96 -20.52
C VAL A 136 -8.52 -6.61 -19.88
N PRO A 137 -7.33 -6.05 -20.17
CA PRO A 137 -6.99 -4.69 -19.76
C PRO A 137 -8.07 -3.70 -20.19
N SER A 138 -8.61 -2.96 -19.23
CA SER A 138 -9.79 -2.10 -19.41
C SER A 138 -9.62 -0.75 -18.72
N TYR A 139 -10.45 0.21 -19.10
CA TYR A 139 -10.49 1.55 -18.51
C TYR A 139 -11.61 1.64 -17.48
N ALA A 140 -11.27 2.04 -16.24
CA ALA A 140 -12.22 2.24 -15.16
C ALA A 140 -12.28 3.73 -14.73
N ARG A 141 -13.49 4.27 -14.60
CA ARG A 141 -13.76 5.55 -13.94
C ARG A 141 -13.75 5.34 -12.43
N SER A 142 -12.61 5.61 -11.80
CA SER A 142 -12.41 5.44 -10.35
C SER A 142 -12.94 6.63 -9.52
N HIS A 143 -12.81 6.51 -8.20
CA HIS A 143 -13.18 7.54 -7.21
C HIS A 143 -12.40 8.86 -7.30
N VAL A 144 -11.34 8.91 -8.10
CA VAL A 144 -10.54 10.11 -8.40
C VAL A 144 -10.58 10.48 -9.88
N HIS A 145 -11.57 9.97 -10.61
CA HIS A 145 -11.74 10.30 -12.02
C HIS A 145 -11.91 11.83 -12.20
N PRO A 146 -11.29 12.46 -13.20
CA PRO A 146 -11.34 13.92 -13.37
C PRO A 146 -12.74 14.52 -13.44
N SER A 147 -13.74 13.78 -13.94
CA SER A 147 -15.14 14.24 -13.95
C SER A 147 -15.78 14.41 -12.57
N LEU A 148 -15.13 13.92 -11.51
CA LEU A 148 -15.59 14.06 -10.13
C LEU A 148 -14.90 15.21 -9.39
N ILE A 149 -13.97 15.91 -10.05
CA ILE A 149 -13.10 16.90 -9.41
C ILE A 149 -13.49 18.29 -9.92
N ASP A 150 -14.03 19.10 -9.02
CA ASP A 150 -14.35 20.50 -9.29
C ASP A 150 -13.32 21.45 -8.66
N HIS A 151 -12.39 21.94 -9.47
CA HIS A 151 -11.33 22.85 -9.02
C HIS A 151 -11.86 24.21 -8.56
N GLU A 152 -13.02 24.66 -9.05
CA GLU A 152 -13.67 25.90 -8.59
C GLU A 152 -14.22 25.75 -7.16
N ARG A 153 -14.49 24.51 -6.74
CA ARG A 153 -14.89 24.16 -5.36
C ARG A 153 -13.69 23.78 -4.49
N GLY A 154 -12.47 24.02 -4.98
CA GLY A 154 -11.24 23.66 -4.29
C GLY A 154 -10.99 22.16 -4.23
N GLU A 155 -11.58 21.37 -5.11
CA GLU A 155 -11.39 19.91 -5.14
C GLU A 155 -10.16 19.52 -5.95
N TYR A 156 -9.40 18.55 -5.46
CA TYR A 156 -8.18 18.06 -6.09
C TYR A 156 -8.01 16.57 -5.86
N VAL A 157 -7.15 15.94 -6.68
CA VAL A 157 -6.62 14.62 -6.36
C VAL A 157 -5.36 14.81 -5.51
N LEU A 158 -5.38 14.24 -4.31
CA LEU A 158 -4.20 14.11 -3.46
C LEU A 158 -3.40 12.87 -3.86
N LEU A 159 -2.11 13.07 -4.14
CA LEU A 159 -1.10 12.04 -4.33
C LEU A 159 -0.30 11.84 -3.03
N PRO A 160 -0.64 10.86 -2.18
CA PRO A 160 0.06 10.66 -0.92
C PRO A 160 1.30 9.75 -1.04
N THR A 161 1.51 9.13 -2.21
CA THR A 161 2.38 7.96 -2.37
C THR A 161 3.70 8.22 -3.07
N TYR A 162 4.04 9.48 -3.37
CA TYR A 162 5.40 9.75 -3.88
C TYR A 162 6.45 9.44 -2.82
N ARG A 163 7.69 9.22 -3.25
CA ARG A 163 8.80 8.80 -2.40
C ARG A 163 9.87 9.88 -2.32
N LEU A 164 10.35 10.14 -1.11
CA LEU A 164 11.55 10.96 -0.93
C LEU A 164 12.76 10.03 -1.05
N PRO A 165 13.82 10.42 -1.79
CA PRO A 165 14.96 9.54 -2.03
C PRO A 165 15.74 9.19 -0.75
N THR A 166 15.58 10.00 0.30
CA THR A 166 16.23 9.86 1.61
C THR A 166 15.43 9.03 2.61
N LEU A 167 14.14 8.80 2.38
CA LEU A 167 13.25 8.16 3.36
C LEU A 167 12.55 6.93 2.78
N ILE A 168 12.58 5.82 3.52
CA ILE A 168 11.84 4.61 3.20
C ILE A 168 10.61 4.58 4.09
N HIS A 169 9.46 4.94 3.53
CA HIS A 169 8.21 5.08 4.27
C HIS A 169 8.44 5.82 5.60
N SER A 170 7.86 5.34 6.70
CA SER A 170 8.12 5.89 8.03
C SER A 170 9.21 5.16 8.82
N ARG A 171 9.84 4.12 8.27
CA ARG A 171 10.84 3.33 9.00
C ARG A 171 12.19 4.05 9.11
N SER A 172 12.45 5.03 8.26
CA SER A 172 13.64 5.89 8.34
C SER A 172 13.60 6.90 9.49
N GLY A 173 12.48 7.01 10.23
CA GLY A 173 12.36 7.92 11.37
C GLY A 173 13.43 7.72 12.46
N ASN A 174 14.03 6.53 12.55
CA ASN A 174 15.09 6.25 13.53
C ASN A 174 16.50 6.61 13.04
N ALA A 175 16.66 7.00 11.77
CA ALA A 175 17.94 7.38 11.20
C ALA A 175 18.09 8.91 11.24
N LYS A 176 18.72 9.44 12.29
CA LYS A 176 18.87 10.90 12.50
C LYS A 176 19.46 11.64 11.29
N TYR A 177 20.46 11.07 10.61
CA TYR A 177 21.06 11.66 9.40
C TYR A 177 20.09 11.78 8.22
N LEU A 178 19.17 10.82 8.07
CA LEU A 178 18.18 10.87 6.99
C LEU A 178 17.08 11.88 7.29
N ASN A 179 16.70 12.03 8.57
CA ASN A 179 15.73 13.04 9.00
C ASN A 179 16.32 14.45 8.88
N GLU A 180 17.60 14.64 9.20
CA GLU A 180 18.28 15.93 9.00
C GLU A 180 18.17 16.41 7.54
N LEU A 181 18.30 15.52 6.56
CA LEU A 181 18.13 15.83 5.14
C LEU A 181 16.67 16.07 4.72
N SER A 182 15.70 15.50 5.43
CA SER A 182 14.28 15.50 5.02
C SER A 182 13.37 15.52 6.24
N HIS A 183 13.31 16.69 6.90
CA HIS A 183 12.52 16.96 8.10
C HIS A 183 11.29 17.85 7.84
N THR A 184 11.08 18.33 6.61
CA THR A 184 9.94 19.20 6.27
C THR A 184 8.89 18.42 5.47
N HIS A 185 7.62 18.55 5.87
CA HIS A 185 6.49 17.86 5.23
C HIS A 185 5.49 18.85 4.61
N PRO A 186 5.74 19.35 3.39
CA PRO A 186 4.82 20.26 2.73
C PRO A 186 3.75 19.53 1.89
N LEU A 187 2.63 20.21 1.69
CA LEU A 187 1.71 19.95 0.57
C LEU A 187 2.23 20.68 -0.67
N LEU A 188 2.63 19.92 -1.69
CA LEU A 188 3.02 20.44 -2.99
C LEU A 188 1.77 20.89 -3.75
N VAL A 189 1.80 22.12 -4.25
CA VAL A 189 0.71 22.74 -5.02
C VAL A 189 1.34 23.48 -6.21
N CYS A 190 0.76 23.41 -7.41
CA CYS A 190 1.25 24.20 -8.53
C CYS A 190 0.88 25.69 -8.37
N PRO A 191 1.58 26.63 -9.03
CA PRO A 191 1.29 28.06 -8.88
C PRO A 191 -0.13 28.47 -9.23
N GLU A 192 -0.69 27.95 -10.34
CA GLU A 192 -2.05 28.30 -10.79
C GLU A 192 -3.12 27.82 -9.81
N ASP A 193 -2.96 26.62 -9.27
CA ASP A 193 -3.87 26.08 -8.27
C ASP A 193 -3.73 26.84 -6.96
N ALA A 194 -2.51 27.13 -6.52
CA ALA A 194 -2.24 27.91 -5.31
C ALA A 194 -2.89 29.30 -5.37
N GLU A 195 -2.82 29.98 -6.52
CA GLU A 195 -3.54 31.23 -6.75
C GLU A 195 -5.07 31.03 -6.65
N ARG A 196 -5.61 30.00 -7.32
CA ARG A 196 -7.06 29.69 -7.31
C ARG A 196 -7.60 29.46 -5.89
N ILE A 197 -6.87 28.73 -5.06
CA ILE A 197 -7.31 28.40 -3.69
C ILE A 197 -6.66 29.26 -2.60
N GLY A 198 -5.99 30.36 -2.97
CA GLY A 198 -5.47 31.34 -2.02
C GLY A 198 -4.37 30.79 -1.09
N LEU A 199 -3.52 29.89 -1.59
CA LEU A 199 -2.36 29.37 -0.87
C LEU A 199 -1.06 30.04 -1.32
N GLU A 200 -0.11 30.12 -0.41
CA GLU A 200 1.26 30.55 -0.67
C GLU A 200 2.26 29.64 0.04
N THR A 201 3.51 29.62 -0.41
CA THR A 201 4.56 28.83 0.23
C THR A 201 4.74 29.23 1.69
N GLY A 202 4.69 28.24 2.59
CA GLY A 202 4.77 28.43 4.03
C GLY A 202 3.42 28.72 4.71
N GLY A 203 2.39 29.07 3.94
CA GLY A 203 1.02 29.20 4.42
C GLY A 203 0.45 27.87 4.90
N LEU A 204 -0.53 27.92 5.81
CA LEU A 204 -1.22 26.73 6.28
C LEU A 204 -2.40 26.39 5.34
N ALA A 205 -2.41 25.16 4.85
CA ALA A 205 -3.47 24.58 4.08
C ALA A 205 -4.25 23.57 4.94
N ARG A 206 -5.57 23.66 4.89
CA ARG A 206 -6.47 22.62 5.41
C ARG A 206 -6.85 21.69 4.27
N VAL A 207 -6.59 20.40 4.45
CA VAL A 207 -6.93 19.35 3.49
C VAL A 207 -8.06 18.51 4.08
N GLU A 208 -9.22 18.58 3.45
CA GLU A 208 -10.41 17.85 3.85
C GLU A 208 -10.58 16.60 2.99
N THR A 209 -10.76 15.48 3.66
CA THR A 209 -11.01 14.15 3.09
C THR A 209 -12.43 13.73 3.43
N GLU A 210 -12.92 12.59 2.94
CA GLU A 210 -14.28 12.15 3.27
C GLU A 210 -14.51 11.93 4.78
N ILE A 211 -13.48 11.47 5.50
CA ILE A 211 -13.63 11.02 6.90
C ILE A 211 -12.93 11.93 7.90
N GLY A 212 -12.21 12.93 7.45
CA GLY A 212 -11.46 13.80 8.34
C GLY A 212 -10.79 14.96 7.62
N TRP A 213 -9.88 15.62 8.32
CA TRP A 213 -9.07 16.68 7.76
C TRP A 213 -7.75 16.82 8.50
N PHE A 214 -6.77 17.44 7.85
CA PHE A 214 -5.49 17.76 8.46
C PHE A 214 -4.98 19.13 7.99
N VAL A 215 -4.11 19.75 8.79
CA VAL A 215 -3.54 21.07 8.50
C VAL A 215 -2.03 20.95 8.30
N ILE A 216 -1.56 21.38 7.13
CA ILE A 216 -0.20 21.20 6.64
C ILE A 216 0.33 22.50 6.01
N LYS A 217 1.65 22.69 5.93
CA LYS A 217 2.23 23.83 5.22
C LYS A 217 2.21 23.60 3.71
N ALA A 218 1.88 24.61 2.93
CA ALA A 218 1.98 24.54 1.48
C ALA A 218 3.41 24.84 0.99
N LEU A 219 3.81 24.19 -0.11
CA LEU A 219 4.96 24.55 -0.93
C LEU A 219 4.48 24.71 -2.37
N VAL A 220 4.46 25.96 -2.84
CA VAL A 220 4.11 26.28 -4.22
C VAL A 220 5.29 25.96 -5.13
N THR A 221 5.08 25.14 -6.15
CA THR A 221 6.15 24.65 -7.02
C THR A 221 5.65 24.24 -8.41
N GLU A 222 6.44 24.54 -9.45
CA GLU A 222 6.27 24.05 -10.82
C GLU A 222 6.50 22.51 -10.96
N GLY A 223 6.98 21.86 -9.89
CA GLY A 223 7.31 20.43 -9.89
C GLY A 223 6.11 19.47 -9.83
N ILE A 224 4.87 19.99 -9.82
CA ILE A 224 3.64 19.21 -9.77
C ILE A 224 2.64 19.68 -10.83
N ARG A 225 1.90 18.73 -11.42
CA ARG A 225 0.90 19.00 -12.44
C ARG A 225 -0.28 19.78 -11.86
N PRO A 226 -0.82 20.79 -12.57
CA PRO A 226 -2.09 21.41 -12.21
C PRO A 226 -3.25 20.40 -12.05
N GLY A 227 -4.11 20.66 -11.09
CA GLY A 227 -5.22 19.80 -10.67
C GLY A 227 -4.82 18.66 -9.72
N ILE A 228 -3.55 18.57 -9.33
CA ILE A 228 -3.03 17.56 -8.40
C ILE A 228 -2.29 18.25 -7.25
N VAL A 229 -2.55 17.81 -6.03
CA VAL A 229 -1.75 18.16 -4.85
C VAL A 229 -1.03 16.93 -4.33
N ALA A 230 0.12 17.08 -3.67
CA ALA A 230 0.87 15.93 -3.16
C ALA A 230 1.44 16.19 -1.78
N ALA A 231 1.38 15.21 -0.89
CA ALA A 231 2.07 15.23 0.40
C ALA A 231 2.63 13.84 0.69
N SER A 232 3.89 13.75 1.10
CA SER A 232 4.59 12.46 1.19
C SER A 232 4.16 11.68 2.44
N HIS A 233 3.97 10.36 2.36
CA HIS A 233 3.56 9.57 3.53
C HIS A 233 4.69 9.26 4.55
N HIS A 234 5.90 9.80 4.41
CA HIS A 234 7.07 9.38 5.21
C HIS A 234 7.04 9.91 6.65
N MET A 235 6.27 10.97 6.91
CA MET A 235 6.40 11.82 8.09
C MET A 235 5.07 11.88 8.87
N GLY A 236 5.05 12.63 9.96
CA GLY A 236 3.88 12.83 10.81
C GLY A 236 3.78 11.86 11.97
N ARG A 237 4.86 11.20 12.38
CA ARG A 237 4.79 10.36 13.58
C ARG A 237 4.62 11.23 14.82
N TRP A 238 3.91 10.71 15.81
CA TRP A 238 3.66 11.42 17.06
C TRP A 238 3.90 10.53 18.28
N ARG A 239 3.89 11.17 19.44
CA ARG A 239 3.99 10.60 20.78
C ARG A 239 2.91 11.24 21.63
N LEU A 240 2.32 10.45 22.53
CA LEU A 240 1.33 10.93 23.52
C LEU A 240 1.97 11.26 24.87
N LYS A 241 3.26 10.94 25.04
CA LYS A 241 4.03 11.15 26.26
C LYS A 241 5.47 11.49 25.90
N GLU A 242 6.11 12.31 26.73
CA GLU A 242 7.44 12.84 26.45
C GLU A 242 8.54 11.77 26.43
N ASP A 243 8.40 10.67 27.15
CA ASP A 243 9.43 9.66 27.32
C ASP A 243 9.04 8.29 26.72
N LYS A 244 7.95 8.22 25.93
CA LYS A 244 7.45 6.97 25.36
C LYS A 244 7.03 7.09 23.91
N GLY A 245 7.19 6.00 23.17
CA GLY A 245 6.70 5.85 21.80
C GLY A 245 7.82 5.94 20.77
N ASN A 246 7.55 6.67 19.69
CA ASN A 246 8.51 6.85 18.59
C ASN A 246 9.75 7.64 19.05
N GLU A 247 10.80 7.60 18.22
CA GLU A 247 12.01 8.37 18.48
C GLU A 247 11.78 9.88 18.33
N ARG A 248 12.41 10.68 19.19
CA ARG A 248 12.12 12.13 19.30
C ARG A 248 12.61 12.95 18.11
N TRP A 249 13.63 12.50 17.36
CA TRP A 249 14.14 13.21 16.17
C TRP A 249 13.18 13.21 14.97
N SER A 250 12.11 12.39 15.00
CA SER A 250 11.17 12.24 13.88
C SER A 250 9.70 12.21 14.32
N SER A 251 9.41 12.61 15.55
CA SER A 251 8.04 12.60 16.06
C SER A 251 7.70 13.80 16.93
N ALA A 252 6.47 14.31 16.76
CA ALA A 252 5.92 15.40 17.57
C ALA A 252 5.28 14.87 18.86
N LEU A 253 5.21 15.71 19.90
CA LEU A 253 4.32 15.47 21.02
C LEU A 253 2.93 16.04 20.70
N VAL A 254 1.89 15.24 20.88
CA VAL A 254 0.51 15.64 20.60
C VAL A 254 -0.40 15.35 21.80
N ASP A 255 -1.42 16.19 21.96
CA ASP A 255 -2.60 15.87 22.75
C ASP A 255 -3.63 15.18 21.85
N MET A 256 -4.28 14.14 22.37
CA MET A 256 -5.26 13.34 21.64
C MET A 256 -6.58 13.36 22.40
N ALA A 257 -7.62 13.87 21.74
CA ALA A 257 -8.95 13.97 22.29
C ALA A 257 -9.92 13.09 21.50
N GLU A 258 -10.58 12.17 22.19
CA GLU A 258 -11.66 11.34 21.65
C GLU A 258 -13.01 11.85 22.17
N VAL A 259 -13.93 12.16 21.26
CA VAL A 259 -15.28 12.62 21.57
C VAL A 259 -16.26 11.88 20.67
N GLY A 260 -17.01 10.94 21.26
CA GLY A 260 -17.92 10.07 20.51
C GLY A 260 -17.17 9.25 19.46
N ASP A 261 -17.59 9.35 18.19
CA ASP A 261 -16.93 8.69 17.05
C ASP A 261 -15.79 9.50 16.44
N THR A 262 -15.41 10.62 17.03
CA THR A 262 -14.35 11.49 16.50
C THR A 262 -13.09 11.44 17.35
N VAL A 263 -11.93 11.52 16.69
CA VAL A 263 -10.63 11.71 17.33
C VAL A 263 -9.94 12.91 16.72
N SER A 264 -9.34 13.74 17.56
CA SER A 264 -8.57 14.91 17.14
C SER A 264 -7.19 14.92 17.79
N PHE A 265 -6.20 15.40 17.05
CA PHE A 265 -4.82 15.54 17.49
C PHE A 265 -4.41 16.99 17.40
N ARG A 266 -3.83 17.51 18.49
CA ARG A 266 -3.27 18.85 18.58
C ARG A 266 -1.79 18.74 18.89
N GLN A 267 -0.94 19.29 18.03
CA GLN A 267 0.49 19.35 18.33
C GLN A 267 0.74 20.26 19.55
N LEU A 268 1.43 19.71 20.54
CA LEU A 268 1.93 20.46 21.70
C LEU A 268 3.29 21.09 21.36
N HIS A 269 4.21 20.28 20.86
CA HIS A 269 5.44 20.73 20.23
C HIS A 269 5.94 19.69 19.21
N GLY A 270 6.74 20.15 18.25
CA GLY A 270 7.40 19.30 17.26
C GLY A 270 8.67 18.65 17.81
N VAL A 271 9.65 18.50 16.94
CA VAL A 271 10.99 18.03 17.30
C VAL A 271 11.75 19.15 18.03
N GLU A 272 12.46 18.80 19.09
CA GLU A 272 13.32 19.72 19.85
C GLU A 272 14.54 18.97 20.41
N PRO A 273 15.64 19.66 20.73
CA PRO A 273 16.78 19.06 21.42
C PRO A 273 16.41 18.39 22.75
N TRP A 274 17.05 17.26 23.06
CA TRP A 274 16.91 16.61 24.37
C TRP A 274 18.20 15.93 24.83
N GLN A 275 18.33 15.73 26.15
CA GLN A 275 19.45 15.01 26.73
C GLN A 275 19.28 13.49 26.59
N SER A 276 20.33 12.81 26.14
CA SER A 276 20.38 11.35 26.04
C SER A 276 21.83 10.85 26.01
N GLU A 277 22.03 9.53 26.00
CA GLU A 277 23.36 8.93 25.77
C GLU A 277 23.93 9.23 24.37
N ASP A 278 23.07 9.52 23.39
CA ASP A 278 23.49 10.01 22.08
C ASP A 278 23.69 11.54 22.12
N PRO A 279 24.94 12.04 21.94
CA PRO A 279 25.22 13.47 22.00
C PRO A 279 24.63 14.27 20.83
N SER A 280 24.13 13.61 19.77
CA SER A 280 23.43 14.29 18.68
C SER A 280 22.04 14.77 19.08
N SER A 281 21.41 14.17 20.09
CA SER A 281 20.06 14.53 20.55
C SER A 281 19.96 15.99 21.01
N GLU A 282 21.02 16.54 21.60
CA GLU A 282 21.07 17.93 22.06
C GLU A 282 21.37 18.94 20.92
N ARG A 283 21.66 18.45 19.71
CA ARG A 283 22.07 19.26 18.56
C ARG A 283 21.04 19.31 17.44
N VAL A 284 19.87 18.70 17.65
CA VAL A 284 18.79 18.69 16.67
C VAL A 284 18.33 20.12 16.39
N TRP A 285 18.38 20.54 15.13
CA TRP A 285 18.09 21.93 14.73
C TRP A 285 16.78 22.08 13.94
N TRP A 286 16.17 20.97 13.51
CA TRP A 286 14.86 20.97 12.88
C TRP A 286 13.74 20.81 13.91
N SER A 287 12.56 21.35 13.59
CA SER A 287 11.39 21.32 14.47
C SER A 287 10.19 20.57 13.89
N ASP A 288 10.18 20.33 12.59
CA ASP A 288 9.07 19.69 11.92
C ASP A 288 9.19 18.16 11.98
N ALA A 289 8.13 17.50 12.44
CA ALA A 289 7.97 16.05 12.42
C ALA A 289 6.99 15.59 11.32
N GLY A 290 6.37 16.54 10.62
CA GLY A 290 5.34 16.34 9.62
C GLY A 290 3.94 16.15 10.17
N VAL A 291 3.01 15.77 9.28
CA VAL A 291 1.58 15.61 9.55
C VAL A 291 1.14 14.26 9.03
N HIS A 292 0.45 13.47 9.84
CA HIS A 292 0.06 12.13 9.44
C HIS A 292 -1.25 12.11 8.65
N GLN A 293 -1.17 12.49 7.39
CA GLN A 293 -2.33 12.52 6.50
C GLN A 293 -3.10 11.19 6.42
N ASN A 294 -2.40 10.04 6.45
CA ASN A 294 -3.02 8.74 6.15
C ASN A 294 -4.15 8.34 7.11
N ILE A 295 -4.19 8.90 8.34
CA ILE A 295 -5.25 8.59 9.31
C ILE A 295 -6.59 9.22 8.92
N THR A 296 -6.56 10.24 8.05
CA THR A 296 -7.74 10.87 7.47
C THR A 296 -8.21 10.18 6.18
N PHE A 297 -7.53 9.13 5.71
CA PHE A 297 -7.93 8.50 4.45
C PHE A 297 -9.03 7.45 4.67
N PRO A 298 -10.17 7.55 3.97
CA PRO A 298 -11.19 6.49 3.95
C PRO A 298 -10.63 5.16 3.44
N VAL A 299 -11.23 4.05 3.88
CA VAL A 299 -10.87 2.71 3.40
C VAL A 299 -11.45 2.48 2.01
N HIS A 300 -10.60 2.49 0.99
CA HIS A 300 -10.96 2.31 -0.41
C HIS A 300 -10.44 0.97 -0.98
N PRO A 301 -11.09 -0.16 -0.71
CA PRO A 301 -10.65 -1.45 -1.23
C PRO A 301 -11.06 -1.61 -2.70
N ASP A 302 -10.09 -1.92 -3.57
CA ASP A 302 -10.38 -2.46 -4.90
C ASP A 302 -11.30 -3.69 -4.75
N PRO A 303 -12.48 -3.71 -5.39
CA PRO A 303 -13.47 -4.76 -5.17
C PRO A 303 -13.03 -6.14 -5.65
N VAL A 304 -11.99 -6.24 -6.49
CA VAL A 304 -11.45 -7.51 -6.99
C VAL A 304 -10.29 -7.99 -6.13
N SER A 305 -9.28 -7.14 -5.93
CA SER A 305 -8.03 -7.55 -5.25
C SER A 305 -8.07 -7.37 -3.73
N GLY A 306 -8.93 -6.47 -3.23
CA GLY A 306 -8.95 -6.00 -1.85
C GLY A 306 -7.83 -5.02 -1.51
N MET A 307 -6.97 -4.64 -2.46
CA MET A 307 -5.89 -3.67 -2.22
C MET A 307 -6.44 -2.26 -2.07
N HIS A 308 -5.77 -1.43 -1.28
CA HIS A 308 -6.22 -0.07 -1.02
C HIS A 308 -5.90 0.89 -2.18
N CYS A 309 -6.89 1.66 -2.63
CA CYS A 309 -6.76 2.73 -3.61
C CYS A 309 -6.31 4.03 -2.93
N TRP A 310 -5.01 4.31 -2.99
CA TRP A 310 -4.38 5.35 -2.16
C TRP A 310 -4.62 6.81 -2.56
N HIS A 311 -4.89 7.10 -3.84
CA HIS A 311 -5.20 8.48 -4.23
C HIS A 311 -6.52 8.92 -3.60
N GLN A 312 -6.64 10.18 -3.22
CA GLN A 312 -7.83 10.70 -2.55
C GLN A 312 -8.40 11.88 -3.33
N LYS A 313 -9.71 11.92 -3.54
CA LYS A 313 -10.41 13.20 -3.79
C LYS A 313 -10.39 13.97 -2.47
N VAL A 314 -9.97 15.23 -2.50
CA VAL A 314 -9.89 16.10 -1.32
C VAL A 314 -10.40 17.49 -1.66
N ARG A 315 -10.84 18.25 -0.65
CA ARG A 315 -10.98 19.70 -0.76
C ARG A 315 -9.82 20.40 -0.06
N VAL A 316 -9.21 21.37 -0.72
CA VAL A 316 -8.03 22.09 -0.23
C VAL A 316 -8.31 23.58 -0.23
N GLY A 317 -7.90 24.25 0.85
CA GLY A 317 -7.93 25.70 0.95
C GLY A 317 -7.08 26.19 2.12
N PRO A 318 -7.10 27.51 2.39
CA PRO A 318 -6.38 28.07 3.53
C PRO A 318 -6.89 27.48 4.84
N ALA A 319 -6.02 27.40 5.84
CA ALA A 319 -6.40 27.02 7.19
C ALA A 319 -7.51 27.95 7.73
N ARG A 320 -8.46 27.38 8.47
CA ARG A 320 -9.60 28.11 9.04
C ARG A 320 -9.19 28.79 10.35
N GLU A 321 -10.05 29.68 10.85
CA GLU A 321 -9.85 30.26 12.17
C GLU A 321 -9.78 29.15 13.24
N GLY A 322 -8.70 29.16 14.04
CA GLY A 322 -8.46 28.18 15.11
C GLY A 322 -7.60 26.96 14.69
N ASP A 323 -7.50 26.68 13.38
CA ASP A 323 -6.59 25.66 12.85
C ASP A 323 -5.13 26.02 13.19
N ARG A 324 -4.34 25.01 13.58
CA ARG A 324 -2.89 25.13 13.72
C ARG A 324 -2.20 24.04 12.92
N TYR A 325 -0.93 24.27 12.62
CA TYR A 325 -0.08 23.28 11.99
C TYR A 325 -0.16 21.93 12.70
N ALA A 326 -0.25 20.86 11.90
CA ALA A 326 -0.34 19.47 12.36
C ALA A 326 -1.61 19.12 13.18
N ASP A 327 -2.64 19.97 13.13
CA ASP A 327 -3.97 19.54 13.55
C ASP A 327 -4.49 18.41 12.65
N ILE A 328 -5.12 17.43 13.27
CA ILE A 328 -5.75 16.30 12.58
C ILE A 328 -7.10 16.04 13.25
N HIS A 329 -8.11 15.73 12.45
CA HIS A 329 -9.41 15.29 12.93
C HIS A 329 -9.91 14.13 12.06
N VAL A 330 -10.51 13.13 12.71
CA VAL A 330 -11.02 11.92 12.05
C VAL A 330 -12.37 11.55 12.64
N ASP A 331 -13.29 11.14 11.79
CA ASP A 331 -14.61 10.62 12.10
C ASP A 331 -14.68 9.13 11.74
N HIS A 332 -14.74 8.28 12.77
CA HIS A 332 -14.78 6.83 12.61
C HIS A 332 -16.14 6.32 12.10
N ALA A 333 -17.23 7.04 12.33
CA ALA A 333 -18.53 6.67 11.78
C ALA A 333 -18.51 6.82 10.25
N ARG A 334 -18.02 7.95 9.75
CA ARG A 334 -17.82 8.18 8.31
C ARG A 334 -16.86 7.17 7.70
N ALA A 335 -15.79 6.79 8.39
CA ALA A 335 -14.87 5.75 7.92
C ALA A 335 -15.57 4.40 7.71
N ARG A 336 -16.47 4.01 8.62
CA ARG A 336 -17.28 2.79 8.48
C ARG A 336 -18.29 2.89 7.35
N ASP A 337 -18.91 4.06 7.15
CA ASP A 337 -19.90 4.26 6.11
C ASP A 337 -19.26 4.29 4.71
N ALA A 338 -18.11 4.94 4.56
CA ALA A 338 -17.30 4.89 3.34
C ALA A 338 -16.91 3.43 3.02
N TYR A 339 -16.40 2.68 4.01
CA TYR A 339 -16.08 1.26 3.82
C TYR A 339 -17.28 0.43 3.36
N ARG A 340 -18.46 0.62 3.98
CA ARG A 340 -19.70 -0.07 3.58
C ARG A 340 -20.13 0.29 2.16
N ARG A 341 -20.02 1.56 1.77
CA ARG A 341 -20.31 2.01 0.40
C ARG A 341 -19.39 1.31 -0.60
N TRP A 342 -18.10 1.24 -0.32
CA TRP A 342 -17.15 0.52 -1.18
C TRP A 342 -17.39 -0.99 -1.23
N LEU A 343 -17.80 -1.62 -0.12
CA LEU A 343 -18.16 -3.05 -0.13
C LEU A 343 -19.29 -3.38 -1.11
N THR A 344 -20.18 -2.44 -1.42
CA THR A 344 -21.26 -2.66 -2.40
C THR A 344 -20.75 -2.90 -3.82
N LEU A 345 -19.50 -2.55 -4.12
CA LEU A 345 -18.84 -2.84 -5.40
C LEU A 345 -18.38 -4.29 -5.50
N THR A 346 -18.24 -5.02 -4.39
CA THR A 346 -17.76 -6.41 -4.39
C THR A 346 -18.83 -7.37 -4.89
N ARG A 347 -18.46 -8.59 -5.30
CA ARG A 347 -19.41 -9.63 -5.73
C ARG A 347 -19.32 -10.83 -4.80
N PRO A 348 -20.44 -11.46 -4.39
CA PRO A 348 -20.41 -12.73 -3.67
C PRO A 348 -19.67 -13.79 -4.50
N ALA A 349 -18.93 -14.70 -3.86
CA ALA A 349 -18.29 -15.80 -4.57
C ALA A 349 -19.33 -16.75 -5.21
N ASP A 350 -18.99 -17.33 -6.36
CA ASP A 350 -19.78 -18.36 -7.06
C ASP A 350 -19.32 -19.78 -6.75
N GLY A 351 -18.03 -19.98 -6.48
CA GLY A 351 -17.46 -21.25 -6.07
C GLY A 351 -17.38 -21.44 -4.56
N GLU A 352 -16.54 -22.40 -4.13
CA GLU A 352 -16.29 -22.72 -2.72
C GLU A 352 -15.16 -21.91 -2.08
N LEU A 353 -14.43 -21.13 -2.89
CA LEU A 353 -13.28 -20.35 -2.46
C LEU A 353 -13.61 -18.85 -2.39
N ARG A 354 -13.06 -18.17 -1.38
CA ARG A 354 -13.07 -16.70 -1.23
C ARG A 354 -12.39 -16.00 -2.40
N ARG A 355 -11.35 -16.63 -2.95
CA ARG A 355 -10.51 -16.13 -4.04
C ARG A 355 -9.77 -17.30 -4.70
N PRO A 356 -9.51 -17.28 -6.01
CA PRO A 356 -8.68 -18.29 -6.65
C PRO A 356 -7.26 -18.36 -6.07
N ILE A 357 -6.81 -19.57 -5.72
CA ILE A 357 -5.50 -19.82 -5.06
C ILE A 357 -4.28 -19.48 -5.94
N TRP A 358 -4.48 -19.36 -7.25
CA TRP A 358 -3.44 -19.08 -8.23
C TRP A 358 -3.23 -17.59 -8.53
N LEU A 359 -4.10 -16.72 -8.02
CA LEU A 359 -3.85 -15.29 -8.08
C LEU A 359 -2.70 -14.90 -7.15
N PHE A 360 -1.93 -13.90 -7.56
CA PHE A 360 -0.83 -13.36 -6.76
C PHE A 360 -1.32 -12.87 -5.39
N ARG A 361 -0.64 -13.28 -4.33
CA ARG A 361 -0.85 -12.77 -2.97
C ARG A 361 0.47 -12.77 -2.22
N PRO A 362 0.96 -11.59 -1.79
CA PRO A 362 2.08 -11.52 -0.85
C PRO A 362 1.73 -12.27 0.43
N VAL A 363 2.63 -13.11 0.92
CA VAL A 363 2.41 -13.93 2.14
C VAL A 363 1.15 -14.80 1.99
N LYS A 364 1.20 -15.79 1.09
CA LYS A 364 0.08 -16.71 0.87
C LYS A 364 -0.31 -17.38 2.19
N PRO A 365 -1.60 -17.33 2.58
CA PRO A 365 -2.07 -18.05 3.75
C PRO A 365 -2.11 -19.56 3.45
N VAL A 366 -2.31 -20.35 4.52
CA VAL A 366 -2.63 -21.78 4.39
C VAL A 366 -3.88 -22.00 3.54
N LEU A 367 -3.99 -23.13 2.85
CA LEU A 367 -5.09 -23.40 1.92
C LEU A 367 -6.48 -23.25 2.53
N SER A 368 -6.68 -23.69 3.78
CA SER A 368 -7.99 -23.58 4.45
C SER A 368 -8.47 -22.15 4.66
N ALA A 369 -7.58 -21.16 4.58
CA ALA A 369 -7.96 -19.75 4.64
C ALA A 369 -8.64 -19.25 3.35
N TYR A 370 -8.57 -20.02 2.26
CA TYR A 370 -9.28 -19.73 1.01
C TYR A 370 -10.70 -20.25 1.02
N ASP A 371 -11.06 -21.20 1.88
CA ASP A 371 -12.40 -21.76 1.94
C ASP A 371 -13.41 -20.69 2.37
N LEU A 372 -14.57 -20.68 1.70
CA LEU A 372 -15.71 -19.89 2.16
C LEU A 372 -16.23 -20.44 3.49
N PRO A 373 -16.61 -19.56 4.43
CA PRO A 373 -17.17 -20.01 5.68
C PRO A 373 -18.63 -20.47 5.45
N ALA A 374 -19.03 -21.56 6.11
CA ALA A 374 -20.41 -22.04 6.09
C ALA A 374 -21.27 -21.30 7.13
N ASP A 375 -21.29 -19.97 7.06
CA ASP A 375 -22.10 -19.10 7.94
C ASP A 375 -23.33 -18.52 7.23
N ASP A 376 -24.32 -18.10 8.02
CA ASP A 376 -25.59 -17.56 7.51
C ASP A 376 -25.39 -16.37 6.56
N ALA A 377 -24.38 -15.54 6.82
CA ALA A 377 -24.06 -14.38 5.98
C ALA A 377 -23.59 -14.80 4.58
N THR A 378 -22.71 -15.78 4.51
CA THR A 378 -22.20 -16.34 3.24
C THR A 378 -23.31 -17.02 2.46
N MET A 379 -24.13 -17.83 3.14
CA MET A 379 -25.25 -18.51 2.51
C MET A 379 -26.31 -17.51 1.99
N ALA A 380 -26.60 -16.46 2.75
CA ALA A 380 -27.50 -15.39 2.31
C ALA A 380 -26.95 -14.62 1.10
N ALA A 381 -25.65 -14.30 1.07
CA ALA A 381 -25.00 -13.62 -0.04
C ALA A 381 -25.02 -14.45 -1.33
N ARG A 382 -24.75 -15.77 -1.23
CA ARG A 382 -24.86 -16.71 -2.37
C ARG A 382 -26.29 -16.75 -2.90
N ALA A 383 -27.27 -16.92 -2.02
CA ALA A 383 -28.66 -17.00 -2.39
C ALA A 383 -29.17 -15.69 -3.02
N ALA A 384 -28.71 -14.52 -2.54
CA ALA A 384 -29.01 -13.23 -3.15
C ALA A 384 -28.44 -13.11 -4.58
N ARG A 385 -27.18 -13.53 -4.78
CA ARG A 385 -26.56 -13.58 -6.12
C ARG A 385 -27.35 -14.46 -7.09
N GLU A 386 -27.78 -15.65 -6.67
CA GLU A 386 -28.58 -16.57 -7.49
C GLU A 386 -29.93 -15.99 -7.90
N ARG A 387 -30.56 -15.20 -7.02
CA ARG A 387 -31.83 -14.50 -7.31
C ARG A 387 -31.65 -13.22 -8.15
N GLY A 388 -30.41 -12.81 -8.41
CA GLY A 388 -30.12 -11.51 -9.03
C GLY A 388 -30.46 -10.31 -8.14
N GLU A 389 -30.65 -10.56 -6.84
CA GLU A 389 -30.94 -9.54 -5.83
C GLU A 389 -29.62 -8.94 -5.32
N GLY A 390 -29.55 -7.61 -5.18
CA GLY A 390 -28.42 -6.93 -4.52
C GLY A 390 -27.62 -5.93 -5.34
N GLY A 391 -28.10 -5.47 -6.49
CA GLY A 391 -27.52 -4.29 -7.15
C GLY A 391 -26.05 -4.47 -7.61
N TRP A 392 -25.58 -5.71 -7.75
CA TRP A 392 -24.23 -6.08 -8.22
C TRP A 392 -23.92 -5.65 -9.68
N GLY A 393 -24.79 -4.84 -10.26
CA GLY A 393 -24.81 -4.40 -11.65
C GLY A 393 -24.03 -3.12 -11.95
N VAL A 394 -23.45 -2.46 -10.94
CA VAL A 394 -22.44 -1.43 -11.24
C VAL A 394 -21.14 -2.15 -11.59
N SER A 395 -20.77 -2.05 -12.87
CA SER A 395 -19.49 -2.53 -13.35
C SER A 395 -18.37 -1.89 -12.53
N GLY A 396 -17.33 -2.66 -12.20
CA GLY A 396 -16.12 -2.08 -11.62
C GLY A 396 -15.44 -1.06 -12.55
N LEU A 397 -15.86 -0.96 -13.81
CA LEU A 397 -15.42 0.08 -14.73
C LEU A 397 -16.06 1.46 -14.46
N ASP A 398 -17.13 1.56 -13.67
CA ASP A 398 -17.79 2.84 -13.35
C ASP A 398 -17.98 3.05 -11.83
N MET A 399 -16.95 2.69 -11.05
CA MET A 399 -16.94 2.86 -9.59
C MET A 399 -17.31 4.28 -9.16
N ALA A 400 -16.87 5.28 -9.93
CA ALA A 400 -17.17 6.69 -9.75
C ALA A 400 -18.64 6.98 -9.40
N SER A 401 -19.59 6.28 -10.04
CA SER A 401 -21.03 6.47 -9.83
C SER A 401 -21.53 6.04 -8.44
N VAL A 402 -20.76 5.22 -7.73
CA VAL A 402 -21.13 4.62 -6.43
C VAL A 402 -20.36 5.24 -5.29
N VAL A 403 -19.08 5.55 -5.51
CA VAL A 403 -18.16 5.88 -4.40
C VAL A 403 -17.78 7.36 -4.30
N ASP A 404 -18.24 8.21 -5.22
CA ASP A 404 -18.04 9.66 -5.12
C ASP A 404 -18.64 10.21 -3.81
N TRP A 405 -18.09 11.34 -3.36
CA TRP A 405 -18.52 12.05 -2.16
C TRP A 405 -18.40 13.56 -2.38
N SER A 406 -19.22 14.33 -1.68
CA SER A 406 -19.28 15.79 -1.78
C SER A 406 -18.64 16.44 -0.54
N PRO A 407 -17.49 17.14 -0.68
CA PRO A 407 -16.92 17.92 0.42
C PRO A 407 -17.87 18.95 1.01
N GLU A 408 -18.76 19.51 0.20
CA GLU A 408 -19.76 20.47 0.68
C GLU A 408 -20.83 19.84 1.56
N GLU A 409 -21.33 18.66 1.20
CA GLU A 409 -22.31 17.94 2.02
C GLU A 409 -21.69 17.47 3.34
N VAL A 410 -20.41 17.08 3.30
CA VAL A 410 -19.69 16.48 4.41
C VAL A 410 -19.14 17.53 5.39
N TRP A 411 -18.65 18.67 4.89
CA TRP A 411 -17.93 19.68 5.67
C TRP A 411 -18.53 21.10 5.54
N GLY A 412 -19.68 21.24 4.90
CA GLY A 412 -20.30 22.54 4.62
C GLY A 412 -19.61 23.28 3.47
N PRO A 413 -20.07 24.51 3.15
CA PRO A 413 -19.52 25.29 2.04
C PRO A 413 -18.03 25.54 2.22
N GLY A 414 -17.30 25.54 1.11
CA GLY A 414 -15.87 25.85 1.09
C GLY A 414 -15.62 27.35 1.36
N PRO A 415 -14.35 27.75 1.56
CA PRO A 415 -14.00 29.16 1.55
C PRO A 415 -14.43 29.77 0.21
N GLN A 416 -15.12 30.92 0.24
CA GLN A 416 -15.44 31.65 -0.99
C GLN A 416 -14.11 32.07 -1.63
N ALA A 417 -13.94 31.76 -2.92
CA ALA A 417 -12.81 32.26 -3.67
C ALA A 417 -12.77 33.80 -3.51
N PRO A 418 -11.59 34.40 -3.25
CA PRO A 418 -11.49 35.85 -3.29
C PRO A 418 -11.99 36.34 -4.66
N PRO A 419 -12.68 37.49 -4.73
CA PRO A 419 -13.13 38.01 -6.01
C PRO A 419 -11.94 38.14 -6.96
N PRO A 420 -12.12 37.84 -8.27
CA PRO A 420 -11.03 37.94 -9.23
C PRO A 420 -10.43 39.35 -9.16
N ARG A 421 -9.10 39.41 -9.05
CA ARG A 421 -8.35 40.67 -8.97
C ARG A 421 -8.43 41.48 -10.25
#